data_AF-A0A1M6VAJ7-F1
#
_entry.id   AF-A0A1M6VAJ7-F1
#
_cell.length_a   1.000
_cell.length_b   1.000
_cell.length_c   1.000
_cell.angle_alpha   90.00
_cell.angle_beta   90.00
_cell.angle_gamma   90.00
#
_symmetry.space_group_name_H-M   'P 1'
#
loop_
_entity.id
_entity.type
_entity.pdbx_description
1 polymer ?
#
loop_
_entity_poly.entity_id
_entity_poly.type
_entity_poly.pdbx_seq_one_letter_code
_entity_poly.pdbx_strand_id
1 'polypeptide(L)'
;MKFGLLKVFALGGVVPLAVALNACGDDSSTSGSSDGVNRGGIPDTIETFMELSDYDCGKSQKCVATYLTEYHDMVVCDGEDGWVIGTLIEKMDCDFSSSSAKSSDSKSNDPAEVTDDSSDSKDNPSSAGTSTKSSASKEPDSSGSEGVEGSSASVPGGSSDASAYDVVTGTLTDSRDGQTYRTVKIGDKVWMAENLNYAYTGVPYKYGSYTSDSTSWCYDNAPANCAKYGRLYTWAAAMDSVGEWSTNGKGCGYLKTCLPIYPVRGVCPEGWHLPTQSEWNTLFTAVGGSSVAGTKLKSTSGWNSSGNGTDAFSFSALPAGLRNLSGNYDNEGNYAYFWSSTEHYSNTAYRMYLNYDDANLDVSNRNRGLSVRCVKDSD
;
A
#
# COMPACT_ATOMS: atom_id res chain seq x y z
N MET A 1 22.05 17.83 61.12
CA MET A 1 20.71 17.32 61.49
C MET A 1 19.94 17.07 60.18
N LYS A 2 19.28 15.92 59.99
CA LYS A 2 17.81 15.76 59.97
C LYS A 2 17.08 16.94 59.26
N PHE A 3 16.27 16.73 58.22
CA PHE A 3 15.86 15.53 57.47
C PHE A 3 15.78 15.89 55.97
N GLY A 4 15.89 14.90 55.08
CA GLY A 4 15.64 15.09 53.64
C GLY A 4 14.20 14.73 53.24
N LEU A 5 13.77 15.14 52.05
CA LEU A 5 12.60 14.57 51.38
C LEU A 5 12.90 14.31 49.89
N LEU A 6 12.39 13.19 49.40
CA LEU A 6 12.67 12.65 48.07
C LEU A 6 11.62 13.16 47.06
N LYS A 7 12.03 13.65 45.89
CA LYS A 7 11.10 13.85 44.76
C LYS A 7 10.84 12.51 44.08
N VAL A 8 9.66 11.94 44.36
CA VAL A 8 9.19 10.69 43.76
C VAL A 8 8.62 10.96 42.36
N PHE A 9 8.91 10.09 41.40
CA PHE A 9 8.29 10.11 40.08
C PHE A 9 6.84 9.62 40.16
N ALA A 10 5.90 10.38 39.58
CA ALA A 10 4.54 9.90 39.36
C ALA A 10 4.51 9.00 38.13
N LEU A 11 4.55 7.68 38.33
CA LEU A 11 4.24 6.70 37.29
C LEU A 11 2.72 6.60 37.12
N GLY A 12 2.22 6.95 35.94
CA GLY A 12 0.83 6.72 35.55
C GLY A 12 0.60 5.23 35.30
N GLY A 13 0.22 4.48 36.35
CA GLY A 13 -0.03 3.05 36.25
C GLY A 13 -1.35 2.74 35.53
N VAL A 14 -1.28 2.04 34.40
CA VAL A 14 -2.46 1.40 33.79
C VAL A 14 -2.82 0.18 34.64
N VAL A 15 -4.03 0.15 35.18
CA VAL A 15 -4.54 -0.98 35.96
C VAL A 15 -5.04 -2.07 35.00
N PRO A 16 -4.47 -3.30 35.00
CA PRO A 16 -5.03 -4.40 34.24
C PRO A 16 -6.30 -4.90 34.93
N LEU A 17 -7.45 -4.76 34.29
CA LEU A 17 -8.71 -5.31 34.78
C LEU A 17 -8.73 -6.83 34.54
N ALA A 18 -8.26 -7.59 35.53
CA ALA A 18 -8.27 -9.04 35.49
C ALA A 18 -9.70 -9.58 35.65
N VAL A 19 -10.36 -9.90 34.54
CA VAL A 19 -11.64 -10.63 34.54
C VAL A 19 -11.37 -12.09 34.91
N ALA A 20 -11.84 -12.50 36.09
CA ALA A 20 -11.75 -13.89 36.54
C ALA A 20 -12.89 -14.72 35.94
N LEU A 21 -12.57 -15.63 35.03
CA LEU A 21 -13.50 -16.65 34.55
C LEU A 21 -13.66 -17.73 35.61
N ASN A 22 -14.82 -17.77 36.28
CA ASN A 22 -15.21 -18.92 37.09
C ASN A 22 -15.60 -20.07 36.17
N ALA A 23 -14.85 -21.17 36.21
CA ALA A 23 -15.24 -22.40 35.54
C ALA A 23 -16.36 -23.10 36.33
N CYS A 24 -17.52 -23.28 35.69
CA CYS A 24 -18.50 -24.29 36.07
C CYS A 24 -18.49 -25.38 34.99
N GLY A 25 -17.97 -26.55 35.33
CA GLY A 25 -18.19 -27.77 34.55
C GLY A 25 -19.24 -28.62 35.25
N ASP A 26 -20.03 -29.35 34.47
CA ASP A 26 -20.78 -30.53 34.90
C ASP A 26 -20.88 -31.49 33.70
N ASP A 27 -20.66 -32.77 33.93
CA ASP A 27 -20.54 -33.78 32.88
C ASP A 27 -21.90 -34.32 32.40
N SER A 28 -22.05 -34.54 31.08
CA SER A 28 -23.07 -35.44 30.52
C SER A 28 -22.68 -35.90 29.11
N SER A 29 -22.48 -37.20 28.93
CA SER A 29 -22.11 -37.81 27.65
C SER A 29 -23.27 -38.59 27.00
N THR A 30 -23.55 -38.31 25.74
CA THR A 30 -24.39 -39.13 24.86
C THR A 30 -23.88 -39.11 23.43
N SER A 31 -24.17 -40.16 22.67
CA SER A 31 -23.55 -40.45 21.37
C SER A 31 -24.57 -40.58 20.24
N GLY A 32 -24.27 -39.97 19.09
CA GLY A 32 -24.59 -40.55 17.78
C GLY A 32 -25.59 -39.82 16.88
N SER A 33 -25.18 -39.72 15.61
CA SER A 33 -26.00 -39.71 14.38
C SER A 33 -26.88 -38.49 14.03
N SER A 34 -26.45 -37.81 12.96
CA SER A 34 -27.23 -37.36 11.77
C SER A 34 -28.49 -36.49 11.92
N ASP A 35 -28.51 -35.45 11.10
CA ASP A 35 -29.70 -34.75 10.55
C ASP A 35 -30.63 -34.05 11.54
N GLY A 36 -30.21 -32.85 11.98
CA GLY A 36 -31.08 -31.89 12.65
C GLY A 36 -30.59 -30.44 12.43
N VAL A 37 -31.47 -29.57 11.92
CA VAL A 37 -31.18 -28.12 11.80
C VAL A 37 -31.07 -27.53 13.20
N ASN A 38 -29.86 -27.12 13.60
CA ASN A 38 -29.55 -26.82 15.00
C ASN A 38 -30.05 -25.43 15.43
N ARG A 39 -31.31 -25.33 15.82
CA ARG A 39 -31.86 -24.17 16.54
C ARG A 39 -31.40 -24.17 18.01
N GLY A 40 -30.13 -23.85 18.26
CA GLY A 40 -29.55 -23.93 19.60
C GLY A 40 -28.24 -23.18 19.82
N GLY A 41 -28.32 -21.85 19.93
CA GLY A 41 -27.23 -20.97 20.38
C GLY A 41 -26.15 -20.69 19.33
N ILE A 42 -25.72 -19.43 19.25
CA ILE A 42 -24.42 -19.10 18.64
C ILE A 42 -23.35 -19.39 19.71
N PRO A 43 -22.28 -20.14 19.40
CA PRO A 43 -21.21 -20.42 20.35
C PRO A 43 -20.35 -19.17 20.61
N ASP A 44 -19.72 -19.10 21.78
CA ASP A 44 -18.85 -17.96 22.17
C ASP A 44 -17.65 -17.74 21.23
N THR A 45 -17.25 -18.77 20.48
CA THR A 45 -16.18 -18.74 19.47
C THR A 45 -16.58 -19.49 18.20
N ILE A 46 -16.21 -18.96 17.04
CA ILE A 46 -16.33 -19.58 15.71
C ILE A 46 -14.96 -19.45 15.01
N GLU A 47 -14.55 -20.35 14.11
CA GLU A 47 -13.24 -20.20 13.45
C GLU A 47 -13.30 -19.15 12.34
N THR A 48 -14.24 -19.27 11.39
CA THR A 48 -14.25 -18.47 10.16
C THR A 48 -15.58 -17.74 9.88
N PHE A 49 -15.55 -16.73 9.00
CA PHE A 49 -16.78 -16.09 8.49
C PHE A 49 -17.69 -17.02 7.67
N MET A 50 -17.15 -18.12 7.12
CA MET A 50 -17.97 -19.09 6.38
C MET A 50 -18.83 -19.92 7.34
N GLU A 51 -18.27 -20.37 8.46
CA GLU A 51 -19.02 -21.04 9.54
C GLU A 51 -20.06 -20.11 10.18
N LEU A 52 -19.73 -18.82 10.32
CA LEU A 52 -20.66 -17.81 10.82
C LEU A 52 -21.93 -17.70 9.95
N SER A 53 -21.86 -18.04 8.66
CA SER A 53 -23.01 -18.02 7.75
C SER A 53 -24.02 -19.14 7.97
N ASP A 54 -23.67 -20.18 8.73
CA ASP A 54 -24.62 -21.21 9.19
C ASP A 54 -25.51 -20.74 10.37
N TYR A 55 -25.21 -19.57 10.97
CA TYR A 55 -25.93 -19.01 12.10
C TYR A 55 -26.81 -17.81 11.71
N ASP A 56 -28.13 -17.98 11.84
CA ASP A 56 -29.17 -16.99 11.52
C ASP A 56 -29.09 -15.73 12.40
N CYS A 57 -28.50 -14.65 11.86
CA CYS A 57 -28.60 -13.32 12.43
C CYS A 57 -29.93 -12.65 12.08
N GLY A 58 -30.98 -13.02 12.80
CA GLY A 58 -32.27 -12.34 12.77
C GLY A 58 -32.51 -11.48 14.02
N LYS A 59 -33.67 -10.81 14.07
CA LYS A 59 -34.10 -9.92 15.19
C LYS A 59 -34.13 -10.60 16.56
N SER A 60 -34.14 -11.94 16.61
CA SER A 60 -34.04 -12.78 17.81
C SER A 60 -32.62 -12.92 18.37
N GLN A 61 -31.58 -12.61 17.57
CA GLN A 61 -30.16 -12.70 17.93
C GLN A 61 -29.47 -11.33 17.94
N LYS A 62 -30.23 -10.22 17.80
CA LYS A 62 -29.68 -8.86 17.81
C LYS A 62 -28.84 -8.63 19.07
N CYS A 63 -27.64 -8.08 18.88
CA CYS A 63 -26.62 -7.83 19.90
C CYS A 63 -26.01 -9.09 20.56
N VAL A 64 -26.28 -10.30 20.06
CA VAL A 64 -25.47 -11.49 20.40
C VAL A 64 -24.10 -11.34 19.74
N ALA A 65 -23.04 -11.63 20.51
CA ALA A 65 -21.65 -11.54 20.09
C ALA A 65 -20.99 -12.92 20.09
N THR A 66 -20.03 -13.13 19.20
CA THR A 66 -19.13 -14.29 19.17
C THR A 66 -17.73 -13.88 18.71
N TYR A 67 -16.70 -14.64 19.07
CA TYR A 67 -15.31 -14.33 18.77
C TYR A 67 -14.80 -15.18 17.58
N LEU A 68 -14.41 -14.53 16.48
CA LEU A 68 -13.82 -15.20 15.33
C LEU A 68 -12.33 -15.47 15.57
N THR A 69 -11.95 -16.75 15.68
CA THR A 69 -10.59 -17.13 16.07
C THR A 69 -9.57 -16.92 14.94
N GLU A 70 -9.96 -17.05 13.66
CA GLU A 70 -9.11 -16.73 12.50
C GLU A 70 -8.74 -15.23 12.46
N TYR A 71 -9.68 -14.37 12.82
CA TYR A 71 -9.55 -12.91 12.73
C TYR A 71 -9.12 -12.25 14.06
N HIS A 72 -9.17 -13.00 15.16
CA HIS A 72 -8.94 -12.54 16.53
C HIS A 72 -9.81 -11.35 16.99
N ASP A 73 -11.00 -11.19 16.40
CA ASP A 73 -11.93 -10.07 16.66
C ASP A 73 -13.33 -10.59 17.05
N MET A 74 -14.14 -9.75 17.68
CA MET A 74 -15.55 -10.06 17.94
C MET A 74 -16.41 -9.69 16.72
N VAL A 75 -17.48 -10.45 16.51
CA VAL A 75 -18.58 -10.11 15.60
C VAL A 75 -19.89 -10.07 16.39
N VAL A 76 -20.79 -9.17 16.00
CA VAL A 76 -22.08 -8.94 16.65
C VAL A 76 -23.17 -9.00 15.59
N CYS A 77 -24.29 -9.66 15.91
CA CYS A 77 -25.46 -9.67 15.05
C CYS A 77 -26.24 -8.34 15.15
N ASP A 78 -26.47 -7.64 14.03
CA ASP A 78 -27.25 -6.39 14.02
C ASP A 78 -28.78 -6.60 14.07
N GLY A 79 -29.22 -7.81 13.74
CA GLY A 79 -30.61 -8.27 13.74
C GLY A 79 -31.42 -7.99 12.48
N GLU A 80 -30.87 -7.32 11.46
CA GLU A 80 -31.59 -6.96 10.22
C GLU A 80 -30.79 -7.24 8.93
N ASP A 81 -29.50 -6.87 8.86
CA ASP A 81 -28.64 -7.01 7.67
C ASP A 81 -27.53 -8.07 7.85
N GLY A 82 -27.14 -8.41 9.08
CA GLY A 82 -26.32 -9.59 9.39
C GLY A 82 -25.28 -9.42 10.49
N TRP A 83 -24.16 -10.14 10.34
CA TRP A 83 -23.04 -10.14 11.28
C TRP A 83 -22.03 -9.04 10.95
N VAL A 84 -21.71 -8.19 11.93
CA VAL A 84 -20.78 -7.06 11.77
C VAL A 84 -19.60 -7.14 12.75
N ILE A 85 -18.42 -6.69 12.31
CA ILE A 85 -17.17 -6.74 13.08
C ILE A 85 -17.16 -5.70 14.21
N GLY A 86 -16.48 -6.02 15.32
CA GLY A 86 -16.44 -5.22 16.55
C GLY A 86 -16.06 -3.74 16.37
N THR A 87 -15.24 -3.44 15.35
CA THR A 87 -14.86 -2.06 14.97
C THR A 87 -16.00 -1.22 14.36
N LEU A 88 -17.18 -1.81 14.11
CA LEU A 88 -18.39 -1.12 13.65
C LEU A 88 -19.46 -0.96 14.74
N ILE A 89 -19.25 -1.51 15.95
CA ILE A 89 -20.23 -1.47 17.07
C ILE A 89 -20.61 -0.03 17.46
N GLU A 90 -19.72 0.95 17.28
CA GLU A 90 -19.98 2.38 17.57
C GLU A 90 -21.15 3.00 16.78
N LYS A 91 -21.76 2.26 15.84
CA LYS A 91 -22.93 2.68 15.06
C LYS A 91 -24.20 1.85 15.34
N MET A 92 -24.17 0.97 16.35
CA MET A 92 -25.27 0.06 16.67
C MET A 92 -26.01 0.48 17.94
N ASP A 93 -27.34 0.47 17.93
CA ASP A 93 -28.17 0.52 19.15
C ASP A 93 -28.12 -0.82 19.91
N CYS A 94 -26.91 -1.19 20.36
CA CYS A 94 -26.65 -2.37 21.19
C CYS A 94 -26.20 -1.94 22.58
N ASP A 95 -27.18 -1.84 23.50
CA ASP A 95 -26.94 -1.48 24.89
C ASP A 95 -26.29 -2.65 25.66
N PHE A 96 -24.97 -2.79 25.53
CA PHE A 96 -24.13 -3.68 26.35
C PHE A 96 -23.98 -3.17 27.82
N SER A 97 -25.01 -2.53 28.36
CA SER A 97 -25.10 -2.12 29.75
C SER A 97 -25.19 -3.34 30.66
N SER A 98 -24.13 -3.54 31.46
CA SER A 98 -24.14 -4.52 32.54
C SER A 98 -25.19 -4.15 33.59
N SER A 99 -26.02 -5.12 33.96
CA SER A 99 -27.27 -4.91 34.70
C SER A 99 -27.07 -4.42 36.14
N SER A 100 -26.83 -3.11 36.28
CA SER A 100 -26.67 -2.39 37.54
C SER A 100 -27.95 -1.61 37.90
N ALA A 101 -28.41 -1.74 39.14
CA ALA A 101 -29.72 -1.25 39.56
C ALA A 101 -29.81 0.28 39.79
N LYS A 102 -31.05 0.79 39.80
CA LYS A 102 -31.40 2.23 39.82
C LYS A 102 -31.10 2.96 41.13
N SER A 103 -30.61 4.20 41.00
CA SER A 103 -31.03 5.38 41.79
C SER A 103 -30.55 6.65 41.06
N SER A 104 -31.37 7.40 40.31
CA SER A 104 -32.42 8.36 40.73
C SER A 104 -31.88 9.69 41.29
N ASP A 105 -32.05 10.76 40.50
CA ASP A 105 -32.23 12.17 40.90
C ASP A 105 -31.05 12.96 41.53
N SER A 106 -30.87 14.27 41.26
CA SER A 106 -31.44 15.15 40.21
C SER A 106 -30.72 16.52 40.17
N LYS A 107 -30.87 17.27 39.05
CA LYS A 107 -30.76 18.75 38.91
C LYS A 107 -29.37 19.40 39.14
N SER A 108 -29.06 20.60 38.62
CA SER A 108 -29.56 21.38 37.45
C SER A 108 -28.67 22.63 37.25
N ASN A 109 -28.91 23.36 36.14
CA ASN A 109 -28.55 24.77 35.88
C ASN A 109 -27.16 25.09 35.29
N ASP A 110 -27.19 25.46 34.01
CA ASP A 110 -26.46 26.62 33.44
C ASP A 110 -26.83 27.92 34.21
N PRO A 111 -25.99 28.98 34.24
CA PRO A 111 -25.96 29.89 33.08
C PRO A 111 -24.58 30.52 32.75
N ALA A 112 -24.54 31.16 31.57
CA ALA A 112 -23.41 31.92 31.03
C ALA A 112 -23.24 33.34 31.62
N GLU A 113 -22.13 34.02 31.23
CA GLU A 113 -22.09 35.28 30.43
C GLU A 113 -20.93 36.24 30.83
N VAL A 114 -20.71 37.28 29.99
CA VAL A 114 -20.15 38.63 30.26
C VAL A 114 -18.61 38.89 30.19
N THR A 115 -18.18 39.65 29.14
CA THR A 115 -17.05 40.66 29.06
C THR A 115 -15.58 40.24 29.25
N ASP A 116 -14.53 40.97 28.80
CA ASP A 116 -14.29 42.20 27.97
C ASP A 116 -12.89 42.03 27.28
N ASP A 117 -12.57 42.44 26.04
CA ASP A 117 -12.42 43.78 25.36
C ASP A 117 -10.97 44.37 25.40
N SER A 118 -10.52 44.93 24.25
CA SER A 118 -9.39 45.87 23.99
C SER A 118 -7.92 45.39 24.17
N SER A 119 -7.04 45.39 23.15
CA SER A 119 -6.38 46.50 22.37
C SER A 119 -5.25 47.22 23.15
N ASP A 120 -4.09 47.65 22.63
CA ASP A 120 -3.44 47.81 21.29
C ASP A 120 -1.88 47.62 21.53
N SER A 121 -0.86 47.54 20.64
CA SER A 121 -0.71 47.82 19.19
C SER A 121 0.63 47.33 18.54
N LYS A 122 0.92 47.87 17.33
CA LYS A 122 2.18 48.23 16.61
C LYS A 122 3.52 48.01 17.39
N ASP A 123 4.63 47.63 16.75
CA ASP A 123 5.34 48.43 15.73
C ASP A 123 6.26 47.65 14.75
N ASN A 124 6.71 48.33 13.69
CA ASN A 124 7.69 47.87 12.69
C ASN A 124 8.67 49.02 12.36
N PRO A 125 9.95 48.74 12.05
CA PRO A 125 10.54 49.49 10.94
C PRO A 125 11.44 48.70 9.96
N SER A 126 11.35 49.13 8.70
CA SER A 126 12.32 48.99 7.59
C SER A 126 13.73 49.52 8.00
N SER A 127 14.88 49.24 7.37
CA SER A 127 15.21 49.22 5.92
C SER A 127 16.57 48.54 5.65
N ALA A 128 16.77 47.79 4.56
CA ALA A 128 17.31 48.16 3.23
C ALA A 128 18.84 48.40 3.11
N GLY A 129 19.41 48.08 1.94
CA GLY A 129 20.86 48.17 1.62
C GLY A 129 21.44 46.84 1.08
N THR A 130 21.21 46.42 -0.17
CA THR A 130 21.67 47.01 -1.45
C THR A 130 23.18 46.93 -1.69
N SER A 131 23.63 46.06 -2.61
CA SER A 131 24.74 46.34 -3.54
C SER A 131 24.88 45.25 -4.62
N THR A 132 25.53 45.58 -5.74
CA THR A 132 25.56 44.79 -6.98
C THR A 132 26.99 44.48 -7.46
N LYS A 133 27.17 43.32 -8.10
CA LYS A 133 28.11 43.01 -9.22
C LYS A 133 27.84 41.55 -9.65
N SER A 134 27.62 41.18 -10.91
CA SER A 134 28.24 41.54 -12.20
C SER A 134 29.61 40.93 -12.44
N SER A 135 29.66 39.86 -13.24
CA SER A 135 30.71 39.54 -14.23
C SER A 135 30.27 38.38 -15.12
N ALA A 136 30.72 38.34 -16.38
CA ALA A 136 30.43 37.27 -17.33
C ALA A 136 31.58 37.11 -18.35
N SER A 137 31.87 35.86 -18.74
CA SER A 137 32.78 35.48 -19.83
C SER A 137 32.47 34.00 -20.17
N LYS A 138 31.90 33.69 -21.34
CA LYS A 138 32.49 33.61 -22.70
C LYS A 138 33.30 32.33 -22.95
N GLU A 139 32.95 31.69 -24.06
CA GLU A 139 33.56 30.50 -24.67
C GLU A 139 34.85 30.86 -25.45
N PRO A 140 35.48 29.84 -26.07
CA PRO A 140 35.82 30.00 -27.49
C PRO A 140 35.44 28.81 -28.40
N ASP A 141 34.90 29.17 -29.57
CA ASP A 141 34.96 28.51 -30.89
C ASP A 141 36.36 27.97 -31.28
N SER A 142 36.57 27.11 -32.30
CA SER A 142 35.69 26.31 -33.19
C SER A 142 36.53 25.33 -34.07
N SER A 143 35.87 24.66 -35.04
CA SER A 143 36.39 24.05 -36.30
C SER A 143 37.08 22.68 -36.23
N GLY A 144 36.89 21.78 -37.22
CA GLY A 144 35.95 21.78 -38.36
C GLY A 144 36.33 20.80 -39.50
N SER A 145 35.37 20.45 -40.38
CA SER A 145 35.52 19.71 -41.69
C SER A 145 36.17 18.31 -41.65
N GLU A 146 35.88 17.29 -42.47
CA GLU A 146 34.94 16.94 -43.57
C GLU A 146 34.84 15.38 -43.55
N GLY A 147 34.00 14.61 -44.27
CA GLY A 147 33.15 14.90 -45.43
C GLY A 147 33.47 13.94 -46.60
N VAL A 148 33.00 12.67 -46.57
CA VAL A 148 33.19 11.68 -47.67
C VAL A 148 31.97 10.75 -47.81
N GLU A 149 31.55 10.46 -49.06
CA GLU A 149 30.46 9.55 -49.41
C GLU A 149 30.92 8.07 -49.56
N GLY A 150 30.00 7.09 -49.54
CA GLY A 150 30.38 5.67 -49.51
C GLY A 150 29.29 4.62 -49.79
N SER A 151 28.48 4.80 -50.83
CA SER A 151 27.68 3.80 -51.57
C SER A 151 27.16 2.51 -50.87
N SER A 152 25.83 2.47 -50.71
CA SER A 152 24.91 1.39 -51.10
C SER A 152 25.39 -0.09 -51.08
N ALA A 153 24.78 -0.89 -50.19
CA ALA A 153 24.59 -2.33 -50.37
C ALA A 153 23.22 -2.75 -49.83
N SER A 154 22.26 -3.05 -50.71
CA SER A 154 20.90 -3.43 -50.33
C SER A 154 20.81 -4.90 -49.89
N VAL A 155 20.53 -5.14 -48.61
CA VAL A 155 20.25 -6.48 -48.07
C VAL A 155 18.73 -6.64 -47.85
N PRO A 156 18.03 -7.51 -48.59
CA PRO A 156 16.62 -7.80 -48.35
C PRO A 156 16.45 -8.93 -47.32
N GLY A 157 15.56 -8.72 -46.34
CA GLY A 157 15.18 -9.75 -45.36
C GLY A 157 15.25 -9.25 -43.92
N GLY A 158 14.13 -8.78 -43.40
CA GLY A 158 14.06 -8.18 -42.06
C GLY A 158 12.74 -7.48 -41.80
N SER A 159 11.61 -8.09 -42.17
CA SER A 159 10.28 -7.58 -41.82
C SER A 159 10.04 -7.76 -40.33
N SER A 160 10.48 -6.80 -39.52
CA SER A 160 10.09 -6.71 -38.12
C SER A 160 8.59 -6.51 -38.03
N ASP A 161 7.86 -7.53 -37.55
CA ASP A 161 6.41 -7.47 -37.34
C ASP A 161 6.07 -6.63 -36.10
N ALA A 162 6.33 -5.34 -36.21
CA ALA A 162 6.10 -4.32 -35.21
C ALA A 162 4.70 -3.68 -35.32
N SER A 163 3.77 -4.37 -35.99
CA SER A 163 2.44 -3.87 -36.38
C SER A 163 1.29 -4.84 -36.09
N ALA A 164 1.53 -5.90 -35.29
CA ALA A 164 0.51 -6.87 -34.91
C ALA A 164 -0.45 -6.37 -33.80
N TYR A 165 -0.14 -5.22 -33.17
CA TYR A 165 -0.93 -4.64 -32.06
C TYR A 165 -1.04 -3.11 -32.22
N ASP A 166 -2.26 -2.57 -32.15
CA ASP A 166 -2.50 -1.12 -32.11
C ASP A 166 -2.18 -0.56 -30.70
N VAL A 167 -0.90 -0.31 -30.43
CA VAL A 167 -0.42 0.13 -29.11
C VAL A 167 -0.74 1.61 -28.86
N VAL A 168 -1.90 1.87 -28.25
CA VAL A 168 -2.31 3.22 -27.84
C VAL A 168 -1.46 3.68 -26.66
N THR A 169 -0.57 4.63 -26.90
CA THR A 169 0.32 5.24 -25.90
C THR A 169 -0.14 6.64 -25.47
N GLY A 170 0.37 7.10 -24.33
CA GLY A 170 0.12 8.44 -23.80
C GLY A 170 1.18 8.83 -22.75
N THR A 171 0.87 9.85 -21.95
CA THR A 171 1.72 10.32 -20.85
C THR A 171 0.90 10.63 -19.59
N LEU A 172 1.60 10.60 -18.46
CA LEU A 172 1.13 10.99 -17.14
C LEU A 172 2.18 11.90 -16.51
N THR A 173 1.82 13.12 -16.12
CA THR A 173 2.68 13.98 -15.30
C THR A 173 2.20 13.92 -13.86
N ASP A 174 3.05 13.49 -12.95
CA ASP A 174 2.78 13.51 -11.52
C ASP A 174 2.87 14.95 -11.00
N SER A 175 1.78 15.48 -10.45
CA SER A 175 1.69 16.85 -9.94
C SER A 175 2.52 17.09 -8.68
N ARG A 176 3.00 16.04 -8.02
CA ARG A 176 3.73 16.11 -6.74
C ARG A 176 5.23 16.35 -6.89
N ASP A 177 5.83 15.90 -8.00
CA ASP A 177 7.26 16.06 -8.28
C ASP A 177 7.56 16.58 -9.71
N GLY A 178 6.54 16.68 -10.58
CA GLY A 178 6.69 17.11 -11.97
C GLY A 178 7.22 16.03 -12.92
N GLN A 179 7.44 14.80 -12.46
CA GLN A 179 7.92 13.72 -13.30
C GLN A 179 6.83 13.30 -14.30
N THR A 180 7.13 13.42 -15.59
CA THR A 180 6.33 12.81 -16.64
C THR A 180 6.79 11.37 -16.89
N TYR A 181 5.82 10.48 -17.05
CA TYR A 181 5.96 9.05 -17.34
C TYR A 181 5.18 8.72 -18.62
N ARG A 182 5.65 7.75 -19.40
CA ARG A 182 4.88 7.13 -20.50
C ARG A 182 3.78 6.23 -19.95
N THR A 183 2.66 6.18 -20.66
CA THR A 183 1.53 5.30 -20.38
C THR A 183 1.11 4.53 -21.63
N VAL A 184 0.45 3.38 -21.45
CA VAL A 184 0.00 2.52 -22.55
C VAL A 184 -1.27 1.75 -22.21
N LYS A 185 -2.20 1.63 -23.16
CA LYS A 185 -3.41 0.81 -23.02
C LYS A 185 -3.08 -0.65 -23.37
N ILE A 186 -3.38 -1.58 -22.47
CA ILE A 186 -3.21 -3.03 -22.67
C ILE A 186 -4.49 -3.72 -22.16
N GLY A 187 -5.20 -4.41 -23.05
CA GLY A 187 -6.60 -4.74 -22.82
C GLY A 187 -7.42 -3.47 -22.60
N ASP A 188 -8.32 -3.47 -21.62
CA ASP A 188 -9.14 -2.30 -21.29
C ASP A 188 -8.49 -1.30 -20.33
N LYS A 189 -7.38 -1.68 -19.68
CA LYS A 189 -6.67 -0.86 -18.68
C LYS A 189 -5.55 -0.03 -19.30
N VAL A 190 -5.33 1.17 -18.76
CA VAL A 190 -4.15 2.00 -19.06
C VAL A 190 -3.13 1.85 -17.94
N TRP A 191 -1.90 1.47 -18.30
CA TRP A 191 -0.78 1.20 -17.40
C TRP A 191 0.30 2.29 -17.54
N MET A 192 1.07 2.52 -16.48
CA MET A 192 2.38 3.16 -16.63
C MET A 192 3.32 2.19 -17.37
N ALA A 193 4.00 2.68 -18.41
CA ALA A 193 5.10 1.94 -19.06
C ALA A 193 6.43 2.10 -18.30
N GLU A 194 6.49 3.04 -17.36
CA GLU A 194 7.67 3.35 -16.56
C GLU A 194 7.39 3.13 -15.07
N ASN A 195 8.45 2.89 -14.31
CA ASN A 195 8.35 2.65 -12.87
C ASN A 195 8.23 3.98 -12.14
N LEU A 196 7.37 4.06 -11.13
CA LEU A 196 7.18 5.28 -10.35
C LEU A 196 8.49 5.70 -9.67
N ASN A 197 8.87 6.96 -9.83
CA ASN A 197 10.13 7.54 -9.31
C ASN A 197 9.90 8.50 -8.11
N TYR A 198 8.66 8.63 -7.65
CA TYR A 198 8.25 9.55 -6.58
C TYR A 198 9.03 9.32 -5.28
N ALA A 199 9.62 10.38 -4.75
CA ALA A 199 10.48 10.33 -3.56
C ALA A 199 9.69 10.25 -2.25
N TYR A 200 9.09 9.08 -1.98
CA TYR A 200 8.41 8.80 -0.72
C TYR A 200 9.44 8.72 0.43
N THR A 201 9.53 9.80 1.22
CA THR A 201 10.52 10.04 2.29
C THR A 201 9.84 10.39 3.62
N GLY A 202 10.61 10.53 4.70
CA GLY A 202 10.09 10.96 6.01
C GLY A 202 9.49 9.84 6.87
N VAL A 203 9.20 8.68 6.29
CA VAL A 203 8.87 7.46 7.02
C VAL A 203 10.15 6.62 7.24
N PRO A 204 10.65 6.49 8.48
CA PRO A 204 11.85 5.72 8.76
C PRO A 204 11.59 4.21 8.68
N TYR A 205 12.53 3.48 8.08
CA TYR A 205 12.53 2.03 8.01
C TYR A 205 13.42 1.43 9.10
N LYS A 206 12.98 0.35 9.74
CA LYS A 206 13.77 -0.44 10.69
C LYS A 206 13.52 -1.93 10.52
N TYR A 207 14.59 -2.72 10.45
CA TYR A 207 14.53 -4.18 10.44
C TYR A 207 15.72 -4.76 11.22
N GLY A 208 15.44 -5.35 12.39
CA GLY A 208 16.48 -5.79 13.33
C GLY A 208 17.36 -4.62 13.76
N SER A 209 18.66 -4.72 13.48
CA SER A 209 19.66 -3.64 13.66
C SER A 209 19.78 -2.69 12.47
N TYR A 210 19.22 -3.01 11.30
CA TYR A 210 19.25 -2.13 10.14
C TYR A 210 18.22 -1.00 10.28
N THR A 211 18.61 0.21 9.89
CA THR A 211 17.76 1.41 9.86
C THR A 211 18.01 2.25 8.59
N SER A 212 16.97 2.87 8.06
CA SER A 212 17.06 3.96 7.08
C SER A 212 16.03 5.05 7.42
N ASP A 213 16.34 6.27 7.04
CA ASP A 213 15.52 7.48 7.04
C ASP A 213 14.37 7.49 6.00
N SER A 214 14.35 6.50 5.09
CA SER A 214 13.39 6.37 4.00
C SER A 214 12.78 4.98 3.93
N THR A 215 11.65 4.88 3.23
CA THR A 215 11.00 3.62 2.78
C THR A 215 10.94 3.50 1.25
N SER A 216 11.55 4.44 0.52
CA SER A 216 11.82 4.35 -0.92
C SER A 216 13.29 4.65 -1.25
N TRP A 217 13.87 3.91 -2.20
CA TRP A 217 15.29 4.00 -2.55
C TRP A 217 15.52 3.82 -4.06
N CYS A 218 16.63 4.38 -4.57
CA CYS A 218 17.21 3.96 -5.85
C CYS A 218 17.96 2.63 -5.66
N TYR A 219 18.09 1.81 -6.71
CA TYR A 219 18.97 0.62 -6.65
C TYR A 219 20.42 1.04 -6.31
N ASP A 220 21.09 0.30 -5.42
CA ASP A 220 22.39 0.64 -4.81
C ASP A 220 22.46 2.02 -4.14
N ASN A 221 21.31 2.65 -3.85
CA ASN A 221 21.18 4.05 -3.42
C ASN A 221 21.74 5.07 -4.44
N ALA A 222 22.03 4.67 -5.68
CA ALA A 222 22.63 5.53 -6.69
C ALA A 222 21.56 6.36 -7.43
N PRO A 223 21.62 7.71 -7.47
CA PRO A 223 20.60 8.54 -8.14
C PRO A 223 20.39 8.23 -9.63
N ALA A 224 21.45 7.83 -10.35
CA ALA A 224 21.36 7.39 -11.73
C ALA A 224 20.45 6.15 -11.90
N ASN A 225 20.40 5.27 -10.90
CA ASN A 225 19.51 4.11 -10.92
C ASN A 225 18.04 4.50 -10.68
N CYS A 226 17.74 5.58 -9.95
CA CYS A 226 16.39 6.14 -9.92
C CYS A 226 15.95 6.62 -11.32
N ALA A 227 16.82 7.35 -12.04
CA ALA A 227 16.54 7.81 -13.40
C ALA A 227 16.39 6.66 -14.42
N LYS A 228 17.08 5.53 -14.20
CA LYS A 228 17.02 4.33 -15.06
C LYS A 228 15.84 3.41 -14.74
N TYR A 229 15.51 3.22 -13.46
CA TYR A 229 14.62 2.14 -12.99
C TYR A 229 13.41 2.61 -12.17
N GLY A 230 13.25 3.92 -11.95
CA GLY A 230 12.37 4.43 -10.90
C GLY A 230 12.85 4.00 -9.50
N ARG A 231 11.95 4.03 -8.53
CA ARG A 231 12.27 3.67 -7.13
C ARG A 231 11.78 2.28 -6.74
N LEU A 232 12.49 1.72 -5.77
CA LEU A 232 12.09 0.55 -5.00
C LEU A 232 11.44 1.01 -3.69
N TYR A 233 10.21 0.57 -3.44
CA TYR A 233 9.38 0.96 -2.30
C TYR A 233 9.14 -0.25 -1.40
N THR A 234 9.10 -0.07 -0.07
CA THR A 234 8.40 -1.05 0.77
C THR A 234 6.93 -1.09 0.39
N TRP A 235 6.24 -2.19 0.67
CA TRP A 235 4.79 -2.25 0.44
C TRP A 235 4.04 -1.19 1.26
N ALA A 236 4.53 -0.86 2.47
CA ALA A 236 3.94 0.20 3.29
C ALA A 236 4.13 1.61 2.69
N ALA A 237 5.20 1.84 1.93
CA ALA A 237 5.32 3.03 1.10
C ALA A 237 4.38 2.94 -0.12
N ALA A 238 4.37 1.80 -0.82
CA ALA A 238 3.53 1.58 -2.00
C ALA A 238 2.02 1.74 -1.74
N MET A 239 1.55 1.32 -0.56
CA MET A 239 0.16 1.44 -0.09
C MET A 239 -0.18 2.81 0.51
N ASP A 240 0.77 3.73 0.67
CA ASP A 240 0.61 4.97 1.44
C ASP A 240 0.06 4.70 2.86
N SER A 241 0.79 3.90 3.64
CA SER A 241 0.33 3.47 4.96
C SER A 241 0.16 4.58 6.00
N VAL A 242 0.64 5.81 5.74
CA VAL A 242 0.37 6.98 6.60
C VAL A 242 -0.93 7.69 6.18
N GLY A 243 -1.30 7.59 4.90
CA GLY A 243 -2.45 8.23 4.29
C GLY A 243 -2.20 9.70 3.95
N GLU A 244 -1.07 9.99 3.33
CA GLU A 244 -0.66 11.33 2.85
C GLU A 244 -1.43 11.71 1.56
N TRP A 245 -1.67 10.73 0.69
CA TRP A 245 -2.26 10.88 -0.65
C TRP A 245 -3.64 10.21 -0.76
N SER A 246 -3.92 9.22 0.07
CA SER A 246 -5.25 8.60 0.19
C SER A 246 -5.41 7.82 1.51
N THR A 247 -6.61 7.86 2.09
CA THR A 247 -6.95 6.98 3.22
C THR A 247 -7.03 5.49 2.86
N ASN A 248 -7.08 5.15 1.57
CA ASN A 248 -7.45 3.81 1.08
C ASN A 248 -6.49 2.67 1.46
N GLY A 249 -5.20 2.96 1.71
CA GLY A 249 -4.23 1.98 2.21
C GLY A 249 -3.70 2.29 3.62
N LYS A 250 -4.33 3.24 4.33
CA LYS A 250 -3.85 3.76 5.62
C LYS A 250 -3.78 2.67 6.68
N GLY A 251 -2.64 2.59 7.39
CA GLY A 251 -2.39 1.60 8.44
C GLY A 251 -1.95 0.22 7.93
N CYS A 252 -2.05 -0.08 6.63
CA CYS A 252 -1.58 -1.34 6.06
C CYS A 252 -0.08 -1.55 6.27
N GLY A 253 0.38 -2.80 6.33
CA GLY A 253 1.81 -3.11 6.34
C GLY A 253 2.51 -3.05 7.72
N TYR A 254 1.80 -2.76 8.81
CA TYR A 254 2.37 -2.63 10.16
C TYR A 254 2.12 -3.84 11.09
N LEU A 255 2.35 -5.06 10.60
CA LEU A 255 2.12 -6.34 11.32
C LEU A 255 0.68 -6.55 11.82
N LYS A 256 -0.26 -5.84 11.19
CA LYS A 256 -1.71 -6.04 11.27
C LYS A 256 -2.23 -6.41 9.88
N THR A 257 -3.39 -7.06 9.85
CA THR A 257 -4.17 -7.26 8.62
C THR A 257 -4.56 -5.92 8.03
N CYS A 258 -4.33 -5.75 6.73
CA CYS A 258 -4.74 -4.60 5.94
C CYS A 258 -6.23 -4.73 5.60
N LEU A 259 -7.01 -3.67 5.85
CA LEU A 259 -8.41 -3.55 5.39
C LEU A 259 -8.49 -2.38 4.38
N PRO A 260 -7.99 -2.57 3.14
CA PRO A 260 -7.88 -1.48 2.18
C PRO A 260 -9.21 -1.22 1.47
N ILE A 261 -9.44 0.04 1.12
CA ILE A 261 -10.56 0.44 0.26
C ILE A 261 -10.05 0.43 -1.19
N TYR A 262 -10.59 -0.44 -2.04
CA TYR A 262 -10.17 -0.51 -3.45
C TYR A 262 -10.94 0.52 -4.32
N PRO A 263 -10.31 1.12 -5.34
CA PRO A 263 -8.90 0.99 -5.70
C PRO A 263 -7.97 1.71 -4.70
N VAL A 264 -6.81 1.11 -4.42
CA VAL A 264 -5.82 1.71 -3.53
C VAL A 264 -4.90 2.61 -4.33
N ARG A 265 -5.13 3.94 -4.29
CA ARG A 265 -4.19 4.93 -4.83
C ARG A 265 -2.77 4.65 -4.35
N GLY A 266 -2.61 4.52 -3.03
CA GLY A 266 -1.31 4.36 -2.40
C GLY A 266 -0.36 5.49 -2.80
N VAL A 267 0.89 5.13 -3.13
CA VAL A 267 1.91 6.07 -3.61
C VAL A 267 1.63 6.62 -5.03
N CYS A 268 0.63 6.11 -5.77
CA CYS A 268 0.40 6.52 -7.16
C CYS A 268 -0.09 7.98 -7.32
N PRO A 269 0.06 8.57 -8.52
CA PRO A 269 -0.53 9.88 -8.86
C PRO A 269 -2.05 9.89 -8.70
N GLU A 270 -2.65 11.08 -8.75
CA GLU A 270 -4.10 11.23 -8.68
C GLU A 270 -4.77 10.70 -9.95
N GLY A 271 -5.87 9.94 -9.81
CA GLY A 271 -6.48 9.19 -10.92
C GLY A 271 -5.78 7.87 -11.28
N TRP A 272 -4.87 7.39 -10.42
CA TRP A 272 -4.09 6.15 -10.61
C TRP A 272 -3.95 5.35 -9.31
N HIS A 273 -3.91 4.02 -9.41
CA HIS A 273 -3.81 3.10 -8.27
C HIS A 273 -2.70 2.05 -8.41
N LEU A 274 -2.31 1.49 -7.27
CA LEU A 274 -1.45 0.32 -7.18
C LEU A 274 -2.25 -0.94 -7.60
N PRO A 275 -1.85 -1.69 -8.65
CA PRO A 275 -2.71 -2.71 -9.25
C PRO A 275 -2.97 -3.88 -8.30
N THR A 276 -4.17 -4.46 -8.38
CA THR A 276 -4.53 -5.68 -7.65
C THR A 276 -3.92 -6.94 -8.29
N GLN A 277 -3.94 -8.06 -7.56
CA GLN A 277 -3.58 -9.37 -8.11
C GLN A 277 -4.48 -9.76 -9.30
N SER A 278 -5.75 -9.34 -9.28
CA SER A 278 -6.71 -9.56 -10.37
C SER A 278 -6.27 -8.84 -11.64
N GLU A 279 -5.89 -7.55 -11.53
CA GLU A 279 -5.49 -6.74 -12.67
C GLU A 279 -4.14 -7.17 -13.27
N TRP A 280 -3.22 -7.69 -12.46
CA TRP A 280 -2.03 -8.37 -12.95
C TRP A 280 -2.37 -9.63 -13.77
N ASN A 281 -3.34 -10.45 -13.33
CA ASN A 281 -3.85 -11.58 -14.14
C ASN A 281 -4.56 -11.11 -15.41
N THR A 282 -5.30 -10.00 -15.37
CA THR A 282 -5.91 -9.38 -16.56
C THR A 282 -4.86 -8.94 -17.57
N LEU A 283 -3.75 -8.33 -17.12
CA LEU A 283 -2.62 -7.97 -17.98
C LEU A 283 -2.01 -9.20 -18.66
N PHE A 284 -1.74 -10.27 -17.89
CA PHE A 284 -1.20 -11.51 -18.45
C PHE A 284 -2.12 -12.09 -19.52
N THR A 285 -3.43 -12.11 -19.25
CA THR A 285 -4.46 -12.59 -20.19
C THR A 285 -4.47 -11.74 -21.47
N ALA A 286 -4.43 -10.41 -21.33
CA ALA A 286 -4.45 -9.48 -22.45
C ALA A 286 -3.24 -9.61 -23.40
N VAL A 287 -2.06 -10.01 -22.89
CA VAL A 287 -0.87 -10.26 -23.73
C VAL A 287 -0.75 -11.71 -24.21
N GLY A 288 -1.68 -12.60 -23.85
CA GLY A 288 -1.77 -13.97 -24.36
C GLY A 288 -1.32 -15.09 -23.41
N GLY A 289 -1.26 -14.83 -22.10
CA GLY A 289 -0.96 -15.81 -21.06
C GLY A 289 0.39 -15.57 -20.36
N SER A 290 0.50 -16.04 -19.12
CA SER A 290 1.70 -15.86 -18.26
C SER A 290 2.99 -16.35 -18.92
N SER A 291 2.97 -17.50 -19.60
CA SER A 291 4.15 -18.15 -20.21
C SER A 291 4.71 -17.46 -21.46
N VAL A 292 4.09 -16.37 -21.92
CA VAL A 292 4.62 -15.49 -22.99
C VAL A 292 4.61 -14.01 -22.59
N ALA A 293 4.02 -13.69 -21.44
CA ALA A 293 3.88 -12.33 -20.95
C ALA A 293 5.23 -11.73 -20.58
N GLY A 294 6.18 -12.52 -20.07
CA GLY A 294 7.56 -12.07 -19.86
C GLY A 294 8.19 -11.59 -21.16
N THR A 295 8.22 -12.43 -22.20
CA THR A 295 8.80 -12.05 -23.51
C THR A 295 8.19 -10.76 -24.07
N LYS A 296 6.87 -10.56 -23.89
CA LYS A 296 6.11 -9.44 -24.47
C LYS A 296 6.13 -8.14 -23.65
N LEU A 297 6.28 -8.22 -22.32
CA LEU A 297 6.21 -7.07 -21.40
C LEU A 297 7.59 -6.53 -20.99
N LYS A 298 8.64 -7.37 -21.01
CA LYS A 298 10.03 -6.95 -20.76
C LYS A 298 10.49 -5.93 -21.80
N SER A 299 11.31 -4.99 -21.36
CA SER A 299 12.03 -4.04 -22.23
C SER A 299 12.96 -4.76 -23.23
N THR A 300 13.18 -4.12 -24.38
CA THR A 300 14.12 -4.58 -25.44
C THR A 300 15.60 -4.49 -25.06
N SER A 301 15.91 -3.91 -23.91
CA SER A 301 17.28 -3.76 -23.38
C SER A 301 17.30 -3.84 -21.84
N GLY A 302 18.49 -4.01 -21.28
CA GLY A 302 18.75 -4.02 -19.84
C GLY A 302 18.73 -5.40 -19.18
N TRP A 303 18.31 -6.46 -19.87
CA TRP A 303 18.29 -7.83 -19.34
C TRP A 303 19.57 -8.60 -19.68
N ASN A 304 20.07 -9.34 -18.70
CA ASN A 304 21.25 -10.20 -18.79
C ASN A 304 21.00 -11.45 -19.64
N SER A 305 22.07 -12.15 -20.03
CA SER A 305 22.01 -13.46 -20.70
C SER A 305 21.16 -13.47 -21.98
N SER A 306 21.15 -12.36 -22.72
CA SER A 306 20.28 -12.11 -23.89
C SER A 306 18.77 -12.15 -23.60
N GLY A 307 18.35 -12.15 -22.33
CA GLY A 307 16.96 -12.30 -21.88
C GLY A 307 16.08 -11.06 -22.03
N ASN A 308 16.35 -10.17 -22.99
CA ASN A 308 15.49 -9.02 -23.28
C ASN A 308 14.09 -9.46 -23.75
N GLY A 309 13.11 -8.57 -23.68
CA GLY A 309 11.81 -8.78 -24.31
C GLY A 309 11.74 -8.24 -25.73
N THR A 310 10.60 -8.45 -26.37
CA THR A 310 10.22 -7.77 -27.61
C THR A 310 9.58 -6.39 -27.35
N ASP A 311 9.16 -6.12 -26.11
CA ASP A 311 8.35 -4.97 -25.70
C ASP A 311 7.14 -4.71 -26.63
N ALA A 312 6.49 -5.79 -27.07
CA ALA A 312 5.42 -5.78 -28.09
C ALA A 312 4.19 -4.95 -27.72
N PHE A 313 4.06 -4.55 -26.44
CA PHE A 313 3.00 -3.71 -25.92
C PHE A 313 3.51 -2.36 -25.37
N SER A 314 4.76 -1.96 -25.68
CA SER A 314 5.41 -0.74 -25.14
C SER A 314 5.28 -0.59 -23.61
N PHE A 315 5.25 -1.72 -22.90
CA PHE A 315 5.18 -1.77 -21.45
C PHE A 315 6.55 -1.51 -20.83
N SER A 316 7.66 -1.79 -21.51
CA SER A 316 9.02 -1.40 -21.12
C SER A 316 9.42 -1.82 -19.69
N ALA A 317 9.08 -3.03 -19.26
CA ALA A 317 9.46 -3.52 -17.93
C ALA A 317 10.98 -3.80 -17.85
N LEU A 318 11.68 -2.94 -17.11
CA LEU A 318 13.12 -3.02 -16.87
C LEU A 318 13.44 -3.90 -15.63
N PRO A 319 14.57 -4.64 -15.63
CA PRO A 319 14.94 -5.57 -14.57
C PRO A 319 15.63 -4.83 -13.41
N ALA A 320 14.84 -4.05 -12.68
CA ALA A 320 15.28 -3.22 -11.56
C ALA A 320 15.74 -4.01 -10.32
N GLY A 321 15.65 -5.35 -10.32
CA GLY A 321 15.95 -6.16 -9.15
C GLY A 321 15.05 -5.83 -7.95
N LEU A 322 15.54 -6.12 -6.74
CA LEU A 322 14.91 -5.77 -5.47
C LEU A 322 15.91 -5.26 -4.45
N ARG A 323 15.39 -4.65 -3.39
CA ARG A 323 16.12 -4.34 -2.16
C ARG A 323 15.63 -5.26 -1.05
N ASN A 324 16.54 -5.94 -0.36
CA ASN A 324 16.17 -6.87 0.71
C ASN A 324 16.00 -6.17 2.08
N LEU A 325 15.63 -6.97 3.08
CA LEU A 325 15.25 -6.49 4.41
C LEU A 325 16.40 -5.83 5.18
N SER A 326 17.63 -6.26 4.91
CA SER A 326 18.86 -5.72 5.51
C SER A 326 19.46 -4.57 4.71
N GLY A 327 18.80 -4.15 3.62
CA GLY A 327 19.21 -3.01 2.80
C GLY A 327 20.24 -3.29 1.71
N ASN A 328 20.63 -4.55 1.48
CA ASN A 328 21.39 -4.90 0.27
C ASN A 328 20.45 -4.96 -0.93
N TYR A 329 21.02 -4.88 -2.13
CA TYR A 329 20.30 -4.95 -3.40
C TYR A 329 20.65 -6.24 -4.13
N ASP A 330 19.63 -6.86 -4.75
CA ASP A 330 19.73 -8.18 -5.39
C ASP A 330 19.03 -8.15 -6.76
N ASN A 331 19.46 -9.03 -7.67
CA ASN A 331 18.76 -9.39 -8.92
C ASN A 331 18.61 -8.31 -10.04
N GLU A 332 19.36 -7.20 -10.03
CA GLU A 332 19.46 -6.30 -11.21
C GLU A 332 19.76 -7.11 -12.49
N GLY A 333 19.17 -6.70 -13.62
CA GLY A 333 19.41 -7.30 -14.93
C GLY A 333 18.78 -8.68 -15.12
N ASN A 334 18.26 -9.32 -14.06
CA ASN A 334 17.76 -10.69 -14.09
C ASN A 334 16.26 -10.79 -13.79
N TYR A 335 15.70 -9.86 -13.00
CA TYR A 335 14.30 -9.85 -12.61
C TYR A 335 13.74 -8.42 -12.55
N ALA A 336 12.46 -8.28 -12.93
CA ALA A 336 11.65 -7.11 -12.60
C ALA A 336 10.59 -7.54 -11.58
N TYR A 337 10.43 -6.78 -10.48
CA TYR A 337 9.47 -7.08 -9.41
C TYR A 337 8.57 -5.87 -9.14
N PHE A 338 7.25 -6.09 -9.07
CA PHE A 338 6.24 -5.05 -8.91
C PHE A 338 5.28 -5.39 -7.77
N TRP A 339 4.98 -4.44 -6.88
CA TRP A 339 3.98 -4.66 -5.83
C TRP A 339 2.56 -4.79 -6.40
N SER A 340 1.76 -5.66 -5.77
CA SER A 340 0.30 -5.63 -5.82
C SER A 340 -0.24 -4.88 -4.60
N SER A 341 -1.42 -4.26 -4.71
CA SER A 341 -2.16 -3.74 -3.55
C SER A 341 -2.84 -4.83 -2.71
N THR A 342 -2.90 -6.07 -3.21
CA THR A 342 -3.50 -7.22 -2.52
C THR A 342 -2.56 -7.79 -1.45
N GLU A 343 -2.95 -7.71 -0.17
CA GLU A 343 -2.28 -8.45 0.92
C GLU A 343 -2.53 -9.97 0.77
N HIS A 344 -1.63 -10.78 1.32
CA HIS A 344 -1.80 -12.23 1.41
C HIS A 344 -1.88 -12.68 2.87
N TYR A 345 -0.94 -12.24 3.71
CA TYR A 345 -0.99 -12.37 5.17
C TYR A 345 -0.39 -11.13 5.84
N SER A 346 -0.55 -11.02 7.17
CA SER A 346 -0.03 -9.94 8.02
C SER A 346 1.50 -9.73 8.01
N ASN A 347 2.26 -10.39 7.13
CA ASN A 347 3.68 -10.18 6.84
C ASN A 347 4.06 -10.19 5.34
N THR A 348 3.12 -10.50 4.44
CA THR A 348 3.37 -10.78 3.01
C THR A 348 2.25 -10.23 2.14
N ALA A 349 2.63 -9.61 1.02
CA ALA A 349 1.71 -9.13 -0.01
C ALA A 349 2.06 -9.77 -1.34
N TYR A 350 1.09 -9.80 -2.26
CA TYR A 350 1.34 -10.27 -3.62
C TYR A 350 2.30 -9.33 -4.37
N ARG A 351 3.08 -9.91 -5.27
CA ARG A 351 3.88 -9.17 -6.26
C ARG A 351 3.75 -9.84 -7.62
N MET A 352 3.83 -9.05 -8.68
CA MET A 352 4.12 -9.54 -10.03
C MET A 352 5.62 -9.59 -10.24
N TYR A 353 6.12 -10.59 -10.97
CA TYR A 353 7.50 -10.59 -11.45
C TYR A 353 7.67 -11.16 -12.85
N LEU A 354 8.68 -10.65 -13.57
CA LEU A 354 9.07 -11.13 -14.90
C LEU A 354 10.46 -11.76 -14.83
N ASN A 355 10.61 -12.95 -15.43
CA ASN A 355 11.87 -13.68 -15.56
C ASN A 355 11.78 -14.69 -16.72
N TYR A 356 12.88 -14.92 -17.44
CA TYR A 356 12.85 -15.68 -18.70
C TYR A 356 11.70 -15.18 -19.60
N ASP A 357 10.84 -16.06 -20.10
CA ASP A 357 9.69 -15.72 -20.94
C ASP A 357 8.37 -15.57 -20.15
N ASP A 358 8.40 -15.88 -18.86
CA ASP A 358 7.24 -15.89 -17.97
C ASP A 358 6.95 -14.55 -17.30
N ALA A 359 5.67 -14.31 -17.03
CA ALA A 359 5.19 -13.39 -16.01
C ALA A 359 4.47 -14.17 -14.91
N ASN A 360 4.85 -13.94 -13.66
CA ASN A 360 4.44 -14.72 -12.50
C ASN A 360 3.79 -13.83 -11.43
N LEU A 361 2.90 -14.42 -10.63
CA LEU A 361 2.36 -13.84 -9.39
C LEU A 361 2.73 -14.75 -8.22
N ASP A 362 3.48 -14.21 -7.27
CA ASP A 362 3.80 -14.86 -6.00
C ASP A 362 3.67 -13.86 -4.84
N VAL A 363 4.13 -14.25 -3.65
CA VAL A 363 4.09 -13.42 -2.45
C VAL A 363 5.50 -13.01 -2.03
N SER A 364 5.65 -11.80 -1.49
CA SER A 364 6.92 -11.36 -0.91
C SER A 364 6.75 -10.74 0.45
N ASN A 365 7.81 -10.87 1.27
CA ASN A 365 7.88 -10.14 2.54
C ASN A 365 7.82 -8.64 2.23
N ARG A 366 6.77 -8.00 2.74
CA ARG A 366 6.36 -6.64 2.38
C ARG A 366 7.34 -5.54 2.77
N ASN A 367 8.33 -5.87 3.60
CA ASN A 367 9.40 -4.96 4.02
C ASN A 367 10.58 -4.92 3.01
N ARG A 368 10.52 -5.68 1.91
CA ARG A 368 11.44 -5.55 0.75
C ARG A 368 11.12 -4.31 -0.07
N GLY A 369 12.11 -3.75 -0.75
CA GLY A 369 11.91 -2.73 -1.78
C GLY A 369 11.66 -3.35 -3.15
N LEU A 370 10.47 -3.20 -3.72
CA LEU A 370 10.12 -3.60 -5.10
C LEU A 370 9.64 -2.37 -5.89
N SER A 371 9.58 -2.46 -7.22
CA SER A 371 9.08 -1.34 -8.06
C SER A 371 7.57 -1.13 -7.87
N VAL A 372 7.11 0.09 -8.15
CA VAL A 372 5.68 0.41 -8.29
C VAL A 372 5.40 0.83 -9.72
N ARG A 373 4.25 0.41 -10.25
CA ARG A 373 3.78 0.68 -11.60
C ARG A 373 2.26 0.75 -11.56
N CYS A 374 1.71 1.94 -11.80
CA CYS A 374 0.31 2.21 -11.52
C CYS A 374 -0.60 1.92 -12.74
N VAL A 375 -1.89 1.75 -12.46
CA VAL A 375 -2.97 1.65 -13.46
C VAL A 375 -3.91 2.84 -13.29
N LYS A 376 -4.43 3.38 -14.40
CA LYS A 376 -5.40 4.48 -14.36
C LYS A 376 -6.72 4.01 -13.76
N ASP A 377 -7.34 4.84 -12.95
CA ASP A 377 -8.73 4.68 -12.54
C ASP A 377 -9.68 4.68 -13.77
N SER A 378 -10.75 3.88 -13.67
CA SER A 378 -11.86 3.97 -14.62
C SER A 378 -12.62 5.27 -14.40
N ASP A 379 -12.98 5.94 -15.50
CA ASP A 379 -13.82 7.14 -15.51
C ASP A 379 -15.32 6.81 -15.33
#